data_AF-A0A355S4N0-F1
#
_entry.id   AF-A0A355S4N0-F1
#
_cell.length_a   1.000
_cell.length_b   1.000
_cell.length_c   1.000
_cell.angle_alpha   90.00
_cell.angle_beta   90.00
_cell.angle_gamma   90.00
#
_symmetry.space_group_name_H-M   'P 1'
#
loop_
_entity.id
_entity.type
_entity.pdbx_description
1 polymer ?
#
loop_
_entity_poly.entity_id
_entity_poly.type
_entity_poly.pdbx_seq_one_letter_code
_entity_poly.pdbx_strand_id
1 'polypeptide(L)' 'MSARASAVKLTKSTKVFMQSWDRVKSYWSDGRQREFEKDYIEALPDDVSAAIRVIEEIDKILTRARRDCEE' A
#
# COMPACT_ATOMS: atom_id res chain seq x y z
N MET A 1 3.98 -15.76 -7.13
CA MET A 1 3.68 -14.33 -7.36
C MET A 1 5.00 -13.57 -7.29
N SER A 2 5.29 -12.66 -8.22
CA SER A 2 6.50 -11.82 -8.14
C SER A 2 6.31 -10.69 -7.13
N ALA A 3 7.41 -10.15 -6.59
CA ALA A 3 7.38 -9.00 -5.71
C ALA A 3 6.72 -7.80 -6.42
N ARG A 4 7.04 -7.56 -7.69
CA ARG A 4 6.34 -6.57 -8.53
C ARG A 4 4.82 -6.74 -8.57
N ALA A 5 4.31 -7.96 -8.72
CA ALA A 5 2.87 -8.21 -8.74
C ALA A 5 2.20 -7.87 -7.40
N SER A 6 2.91 -8.12 -6.29
CA SER A 6 2.45 -7.76 -4.94
C SER A 6 2.36 -6.24 -4.76
N ALA A 7 3.35 -5.48 -5.24
CA ALA A 7 3.33 -4.01 -5.20
C ALA A 7 2.11 -3.45 -5.94
N VAL A 8 1.85 -3.92 -7.16
CA VAL A 8 0.67 -3.49 -7.95
C VAL A 8 -0.64 -3.79 -7.23
N LYS A 9 -0.75 -5.00 -6.64
CA LYS A 9 -1.94 -5.38 -5.87
C LYS A 9 -2.14 -4.46 -4.67
N LEU A 10 -1.08 -4.17 -3.91
CA LEU A 10 -1.12 -3.29 -2.75
C LEU A 10 -1.55 -1.86 -3.12
N THR A 11 -1.00 -1.29 -4.20
CA THR A 11 -1.41 0.02 -4.72
C THR A 11 -2.90 0.05 -5.06
N LYS A 12 -3.37 -0.98 -5.79
CA LYS A 12 -4.78 -1.08 -6.20
C LYS A 12 -5.71 -1.20 -5.00
N SER A 13 -5.38 -2.08 -4.05
CA SER A 13 -6.19 -2.30 -2.84
C SER A 13 -6.26 -1.03 -1.99
N THR A 14 -5.15 -0.31 -1.84
CA THR A 14 -5.11 0.95 -1.07
C THR A 14 -5.97 2.02 -1.73
N LYS A 15 -5.92 2.16 -3.06
CA LYS A 15 -6.81 3.08 -3.79
C LYS A 15 -8.29 2.77 -3.54
N VAL A 16 -8.69 1.50 -3.62
CA VAL A 16 -10.07 1.07 -3.39
C VAL A 16 -10.48 1.33 -1.93
N PHE A 17 -9.58 1.09 -0.98
CA PHE A 17 -9.80 1.37 0.43
C PHE A 17 -10.05 2.86 0.68
N MET A 18 -9.19 3.76 0.16
CA MET A 18 -9.35 5.20 0.35
C MET A 18 -10.66 5.73 -0.26
N GLN A 19 -11.06 5.22 -1.43
CA GLN A 19 -12.36 5.55 -2.02
C GLN A 19 -13.54 5.09 -1.16
N SER A 20 -13.38 3.95 -0.48
CA SER A 20 -14.39 3.43 0.45
C SER A 20 -14.43 4.29 1.72
N TRP A 21 -13.26 4.73 2.22
CA TRP A 21 -13.17 5.66 3.34
C TRP A 21 -13.86 7.00 3.06
N ASP A 22 -13.62 7.59 1.88
CA ASP A 22 -14.29 8.84 1.49
C ASP A 22 -15.83 8.71 1.48
N ARG A 23 -16.35 7.55 1.08
CA ARG A 23 -17.79 7.24 1.18
C ARG A 23 -18.23 7.09 2.63
N VAL A 24 -17.46 6.41 3.48
CA VAL A 24 -17.81 6.28 4.91
C VAL A 24 -17.93 7.65 5.57
N LYS A 25 -17.02 8.58 5.26
CA LYS A 25 -17.03 9.96 5.79
C LYS A 25 -18.30 10.74 5.46
N SER A 26 -19.01 10.40 4.38
CA SER A 26 -20.29 11.06 4.06
C SER A 26 -21.45 10.61 4.96
N TYR A 27 -21.31 9.49 5.66
CA TYR A 27 -22.35 8.93 6.54
C TYR A 27 -21.93 8.90 8.01
N TRP A 28 -20.63 8.96 8.30
CA TRP A 28 -20.05 8.97 9.64
C TRP A 28 -19.12 10.18 9.76
N SER A 29 -19.47 11.15 10.60
CA SER A 29 -18.75 12.45 10.68
C SER A 29 -18.64 13.00 12.11
N ASP A 30 -18.76 12.11 13.10
CA ASP A 30 -18.67 12.45 14.51
C ASP A 30 -17.21 12.59 15.00
N GLY A 31 -17.02 12.76 16.30
CA GLY A 31 -15.68 12.85 16.89
C GLY A 31 -14.85 11.58 16.75
N ARG A 32 -15.48 10.39 16.76
CA ARG A 32 -14.80 9.10 16.61
C ARG A 32 -14.29 8.90 15.20
N GLN A 33 -15.03 9.36 14.19
CA GLN A 33 -14.57 9.34 12.81
C GLN A 33 -13.28 10.15 12.65
N ARG A 34 -13.22 11.36 13.22
CA ARG A 34 -12.03 12.22 13.16
C ARG A 34 -10.83 11.62 13.87
N GLU A 35 -11.05 11.02 15.04
CA GLU A 35 -10.02 10.28 15.80
C GLU A 35 -9.46 9.13 14.95
N PHE A 36 -10.35 8.34 14.34
CA PHE A 36 -9.95 7.23 13.48
C PHE A 36 -9.21 7.68 12.20
N GLU A 37 -9.66 8.77 11.56
CA GLU A 37 -8.98 9.33 10.40
C GLU A 37 -7.54 9.70 10.73
N LYS A 38 -7.36 10.44 11.81
CA LYS A 38 -6.05 10.91 12.27
C LYS A 38 -5.14 9.76 12.68
N ASP A 39 -5.65 8.82 13.46
CA ASP A 39 -4.81 7.79 14.09
C ASP A 39 -4.40 6.68 13.12
N TYR A 40 -5.21 6.42 12.08
CA TYR A 40 -5.01 5.27 11.20
C TYR A 40 -5.00 5.59 9.72
N ILE A 41 -5.81 6.54 9.26
CA ILE A 41 -6.04 6.74 7.83
C ILE A 41 -5.06 7.74 7.23
N GLU A 42 -4.73 8.82 7.93
CA GLU A 42 -3.80 9.84 7.44
C GLU A 42 -2.39 9.28 7.18
N ALA A 43 -1.91 8.36 8.02
CA ALA A 43 -0.59 7.74 7.87
C ALA A 43 -0.55 6.63 6.80
N LEU A 44 -1.69 5.99 6.51
CA LEU A 44 -1.75 4.79 5.69
C LEU A 44 -1.19 4.96 4.26
N PRO A 45 -1.45 6.06 3.52
CA PRO A 45 -0.89 6.25 2.19
C PRO A 45 0.64 6.28 2.18
N ASP A 46 1.24 6.92 3.17
CA ASP A 46 2.70 7.05 3.27
C ASP A 46 3.34 5.71 3.66
N ASP A 47 2.75 4.98 4.61
CA ASP A 47 3.19 3.64 5.01
C ASP A 47 3.12 2.66 3.83
N VAL A 48 2.01 2.69 3.07
CA VAL A 48 1.86 1.87 1.86
C VAL A 48 2.89 2.24 0.80
N SER A 49 3.14 3.53 0.59
CA SER A 49 4.16 4.01 -0.34
C SER A 49 5.55 3.52 0.04
N ALA A 50 5.91 3.56 1.33
CA ALA A 50 7.16 3.02 1.84
C ALA A 50 7.26 1.51 1.61
N ALA A 51 6.19 0.75 1.91
CA ALA A 51 6.15 -0.69 1.68
C ALA A 51 6.34 -1.06 0.19
N ILE A 52 5.68 -0.33 -0.72
CA ILE A 52 5.83 -0.53 -2.16
C ILE A 52 7.28 -0.36 -2.61
N ARG A 53 7.99 0.68 -2.12
CA ARG A 53 9.41 0.91 -2.46
C ARG A 53 10.28 -0.26 -2.04
N VAL A 54 10.09 -0.78 -0.82
CA VAL A 54 10.83 -1.96 -0.35
C VAL A 54 10.52 -3.20 -1.18
N ILE A 55 9.25 -3.41 -1.57
CA ILE A 55 8.86 -4.52 -2.44
C ILE A 55 9.56 -4.43 -3.81
N GLU A 56 9.67 -3.23 -4.38
CA GLU A 56 10.37 -2.99 -5.65
C GLU A 56 11.88 -3.22 -5.53
N GLU A 57 12.50 -2.87 -4.40
CA GLU A 57 13.91 -3.18 -4.13
C GLU A 57 14.15 -4.69 -4.03
N ILE A 58 13.27 -5.42 -3.34
CA ILE A 58 13.32 -6.88 -3.28
C ILE A 58 13.21 -7.50 -4.69
N ASP A 59 12.30 -6.99 -5.53
CA ASP A 59 12.14 -7.46 -6.91
C ASP A 59 13.43 -7.31 -7.73
N LYS A 60 14.14 -6.19 -7.57
CA LYS A 60 15.44 -5.94 -8.22
C LYS A 60 16.49 -6.94 -7.75
N ILE A 61 16.60 -7.18 -6.44
CA ILE A 61 17.57 -8.12 -5.86
C ILE A 61 17.30 -9.54 -6.36
N LEU A 62 16.03 -9.99 -6.31
CA LEU A 62 15.64 -11.32 -6.77
C LEU A 62 15.89 -11.50 -8.28
N THR A 63 15.61 -10.47 -9.07
CA THR A 63 15.85 -10.51 -10.53
C THR A 63 17.34 -10.64 -10.83
N ARG A 64 18.19 -9.90 -10.11
CA ARG A 64 19.64 -10.01 -10.24
C ARG A 64 20.15 -11.38 -9.81
N ALA A 65 19.75 -11.85 -8.63
CA ALA A 65 20.18 -13.15 -8.11
C ALA A 65 19.80 -14.31 -9.05
N ARG A 66 18.61 -14.26 -9.66
CA ARG A 66 18.22 -15.26 -10.67
C ARG A 66 19.14 -15.22 -11.89
N ARG A 67 19.45 -14.03 -12.40
CA ARG A 67 20.36 -13.87 -13.54
C ARG A 67 21.75 -14.41 -13.22
N ASP A 68 22.28 -14.11 -12.04
CA ASP A 68 23.61 -14.56 -11.59
C ASP A 68 23.68 -16.09 -11.42
N CYS A 69 22.55 -16.80 -11.31
CA CYS A 69 22.48 -18.27 -11.23
C CYS A 69 22.19 -18.96 -12.58
N GLU A 70 21.74 -18.20 -13.59
CA GLU A 70 21.45 -18.70 -14.94
C GLU A 70 22.66 -18.52 -15.90
N GLU A 71 23.61 -17.66 -15.54
CA GLU A 71 24.96 -17.53 -16.12
C GLU A 71 25.95 -18.54 -15.50
#